data_AF-A0A965AI03-F1
#
_entry.id   AF-A0A965AI03-F1
#
_cell.length_a   1.000
_cell.length_b   1.000
_cell.length_c   1.000
_cell.angle_alpha   90.00
_cell.angle_beta   90.00
_cell.angle_gamma   90.00
#
_symmetry.space_group_name_H-M   'P 1'
#
loop_
_entity.id
_entity.type
_entity.pdbx_description
1 polymer ?
#
loop_
_entity_poly.entity_id
_entity_poly.type
_entity_poly.pdbx_seq_one_letter_code
_entity_poly.pdbx_strand_id
1 'polypeptide(L)'
;ADTVIFGEIGLSGEVRSVSQADLRIKEAAKLGFEAAWAPPRRRKGPKKDTADSARLRISEMRKLQDMVGLFDLSGGALRAVTEAAQ
;
A
#
# COMPACT_ATOMS: atom_id res chain seq x y z
N ALA A 1 6.75 -10.68 4.47
CA ALA A 1 6.32 -9.50 5.25
C ALA A 1 4.85 -9.28 4.96
N ASP A 2 4.00 -9.44 5.97
CA ASP A 2 2.55 -9.34 5.80
C ASP A 2 2.16 -7.87 5.61
N THR A 3 1.64 -7.55 4.43
CA THR A 3 1.33 -6.19 4.00
C THR A 3 -0.15 -6.05 3.71
N VAL A 4 -0.81 -5.08 4.33
CA VAL A 4 -2.16 -4.69 3.97
C VAL A 4 -2.11 -3.58 2.91
N ILE A 5 -3.02 -3.63 1.96
CA ILE A 5 -3.14 -2.61 0.92
C ILE A 5 -4.61 -2.21 0.81
N PHE A 6 -4.88 -0.91 0.81
CA PHE A 6 -6.24 -0.42 0.64
C PHE A 6 -6.26 0.92 -0.08
N GLY A 7 -7.36 1.18 -0.78
CA GLY A 7 -7.56 2.38 -1.60
C GLY A 7 -8.76 2.16 -2.53
N GLU A 8 -9.26 3.24 -3.13
CA GLU A 8 -10.17 3.15 -4.27
C GLU A 8 -9.35 3.28 -5.55
N ILE A 9 -9.66 2.50 -6.59
CA ILE A 9 -8.95 2.53 -7.86
C ILE A 9 -9.83 3.22 -8.90
N GLY A 10 -9.32 4.30 -9.48
CA GLY A 10 -9.94 4.92 -10.65
C GLY A 10 -9.54 4.23 -11.94
N LEU A 11 -10.32 4.47 -13.00
CA LEU A 11 -10.11 3.81 -14.30
C LEU A 11 -8.77 4.16 -14.95
N SER A 12 -8.17 5.31 -14.61
CA SER A 12 -6.84 5.70 -15.12
C SER A 12 -5.70 5.07 -14.32
N GLY A 13 -6.02 4.23 -13.34
CA GLY A 13 -5.08 3.61 -12.43
C GLY A 13 -4.67 4.51 -11.27
N GLU A 14 -5.35 5.64 -11.04
CA GLU A 14 -5.08 6.48 -9.88
C GLU A 14 -5.67 5.87 -8.59
N VAL A 15 -4.95 6.05 -7.49
CA VAL A 15 -5.36 5.55 -6.17
C VAL A 15 -5.97 6.69 -5.38
N ARG A 16 -7.26 6.56 -5.09
CA ARG A 16 -8.09 7.59 -4.47
C ARG A 16 -8.20 7.36 -2.97
N SER A 17 -8.34 8.46 -2.23
CA SER A 17 -8.53 8.44 -0.78
C SER A 17 -9.82 7.71 -0.40
N VAL A 18 -9.74 6.86 0.63
CA VAL A 18 -10.90 6.20 1.23
C VAL A 18 -11.35 6.92 2.50
N SER A 19 -12.61 6.70 2.88
CA SER A 19 -13.11 7.12 4.19
C SER A 19 -12.38 6.38 5.32
N GLN A 20 -12.14 7.12 6.43
CA GLN A 20 -11.57 6.58 7.67
C GLN A 20 -10.24 5.84 7.50
N ALA A 21 -9.36 6.31 6.60
CA ALA A 21 -8.07 5.69 6.31
C ALA A 21 -7.21 5.44 7.57
N ASP A 22 -7.25 6.34 8.55
CA ASP A 22 -6.50 6.20 9.80
C ASP A 22 -7.04 5.10 10.71
N LEU A 23 -8.35 4.85 10.69
CA LEU A 23 -8.95 3.75 11.45
C LEU A 23 -8.49 2.41 10.86
N ARG A 24 -8.46 2.30 9.53
CA ARG A 24 -7.98 1.10 8.84
C ARG A 24 -6.52 0.77 9.15
N ILE A 25 -5.65 1.79 9.24
CA ILE A 25 -4.25 1.60 9.70
C ILE A 25 -4.22 1.01 11.11
N LYS A 26 -5.01 1.57 12.03
CA LYS A 26 -5.01 1.12 13.43
C LYS A 26 -5.47 -0.32 13.55
N GLU A 27 -6.50 -0.70 12.81
CA GLU A 27 -6.94 -2.10 12.76
C GLU A 27 -5.88 -3.01 12.13
N ALA A 28 -5.20 -2.58 11.05
CA ALA A 28 -4.10 -3.34 10.49
C ALA A 28 -2.95 -3.56 11.49
N ALA A 29 -2.61 -2.54 12.28
CA ALA A 29 -1.61 -2.67 13.33
C ALA A 29 -2.03 -3.66 14.43
N LYS A 30 -3.30 -3.60 14.86
CA LYS A 30 -3.87 -4.54 15.85
C LYS A 30 -3.90 -5.98 15.34
N LEU A 31 -4.15 -6.17 14.05
CA LEU A 31 -4.17 -7.48 13.40
C LEU A 31 -2.76 -8.04 13.14
N GLY A 32 -1.70 -7.27 13.45
CA GLY A 32 -0.32 -7.74 13.37
C GLY A 32 0.34 -7.57 12.01
N PHE A 33 -0.22 -6.78 11.09
CA PHE A 33 0.46 -6.46 9.83
C PHE A 33 1.77 -5.70 10.07
N GLU A 34 2.79 -5.97 9.26
CA GLU A 34 4.09 -5.30 9.34
C GLU A 34 4.15 -4.04 8.48
N ALA A 35 3.36 -3.99 7.42
CA ALA A 35 3.30 -2.87 6.50
C ALA A 35 1.88 -2.57 6.02
N ALA A 36 1.62 -1.30 5.70
CA ALA A 36 0.38 -0.83 5.12
C ALA A 36 0.67 0.13 3.95
N TRP A 37 0.13 -0.17 2.78
CA TRP A 37 0.07 0.76 1.66
C TRP A 37 -1.31 1.38 1.60
N ALA A 38 -1.36 2.71 1.59
CA ALA A 38 -2.59 3.45 1.72
C ALA A 38 -2.66 4.58 0.70
N PRO A 39 -3.86 5.09 0.37
CA PRO A 39 -3.97 6.21 -0.54
C PRO A 39 -3.34 7.47 0.05
N PRO A 40 -3.09 8.50 -0.76
CA PRO A 40 -2.46 9.74 -0.30
C PRO A 40 -3.29 10.34 0.83
N ARG A 41 -2.64 10.63 1.96
CA ARG A 41 -3.31 11.19 3.14
C ARG A 41 -3.05 12.68 3.19
N ARG A 42 -4.10 13.46 3.44
CA ARG A 42 -3.90 14.82 3.93
C ARG A 42 -3.46 14.71 5.39
N ARG A 43 -2.14 14.76 5.67
CA ARG A 43 -1.61 14.78 7.05
C ARG A 43 -2.23 15.95 7.82
N LYS A 44 -3.25 15.68 8.64
CA LYS A 44 -3.79 16.64 9.61
C LYS A 44 -2.96 16.54 10.89
N GLY A 45 -1.89 17.32 10.95
CA GLY A 45 -1.10 17.57 12.17
C GLY A 45 -0.45 16.33 12.82
N PRO A 46 0.32 16.51 13.89
CA PRO A 46 0.93 15.41 14.62
C PRO A 46 -0.16 14.66 15.40
N LYS A 47 -0.53 13.45 14.94
CA LYS A 47 -1.33 12.54 15.76
C LYS A 47 -0.39 11.83 16.73
N LYS A 48 -0.78 11.74 18.01
CA LYS A 48 -0.16 10.84 18.98
C LYS A 48 -0.25 9.42 18.41
N ASP A 49 0.89 8.89 17.98
CA ASP A 49 1.01 7.48 17.65
C ASP A 49 0.62 6.69 18.90
N THR A 50 -0.45 5.90 18.76
CA THR A 50 -0.82 4.95 19.81
C THR A 50 0.22 3.83 19.73
N ALA A 51 0.63 3.24 20.86
CA ALA A 51 1.73 2.27 20.92
C ALA A 51 1.63 1.13 19.89
N ASP A 52 0.40 0.75 19.51
CA ASP A 52 0.12 -0.28 18.52
C ASP A 52 0.45 0.14 17.09
N SER A 53 0.15 1.38 16.70
CA SER A 53 0.50 1.91 15.37
C SER A 53 2.00 2.19 15.18
N ALA A 54 2.80 2.18 16.25
CA ALA A 54 4.23 2.47 16.19
C ALA A 54 5.05 1.40 15.46
N ARG A 55 4.51 0.19 15.28
CA ARG A 55 5.22 -0.93 14.62
C ARG A 55 4.84 -1.12 13.14
N LEU A 56 3.79 -0.48 12.67
CA LEU A 56 3.30 -0.65 11.30
C LEU A 56 4.00 0.34 10.34
N ARG A 57 4.75 -0.17 9.36
CA ARG A 57 5.36 0.68 8.31
C ARG A 57 4.30 1.16 7.34
N ILE A 58 4.14 2.47 7.18
CA ILE A 58 3.10 3.05 6.33
C ILE A 58 3.73 3.70 5.09
N SER A 59 3.33 3.24 3.92
CA SER A 59 3.67 3.85 2.62
C SER A 59 2.43 4.41 1.94
N GLU A 60 2.60 5.50 1.20
CA GLU A 60 1.52 6.05 0.37
C GLU A 60 1.61 5.49 -1.05
N MET A 61 0.45 5.24 -1.65
CA MET A 61 0.30 4.78 -3.02
C MET A 61 -0.52 5.79 -3.81
N ARG A 62 -0.03 6.21 -4.97
CA ARG A 62 -0.72 7.20 -5.80
C ARG A 62 -1.30 6.59 -7.06
N LYS A 63 -0.69 5.52 -7.55
CA LYS A 63 -1.13 4.80 -8.74
C LYS A 63 -1.03 3.30 -8.54
N LEU A 64 -1.88 2.56 -9.24
CA LEU A 64 -1.91 1.11 -9.22
C LEU A 64 -0.58 0.49 -9.66
N GLN A 65 0.09 1.11 -10.65
CA GLN A 65 1.41 0.64 -11.10
C GLN A 65 2.49 0.65 -10.01
N ASP A 66 2.33 1.47 -8.96
CA ASP A 66 3.27 1.50 -7.83
C ASP A 66 3.32 0.14 -7.12
N MET A 67 2.26 -0.68 -7.26
CA MET A 67 2.14 -2.01 -6.67
C MET A 67 2.81 -3.11 -7.50
N VAL A 68 3.07 -2.90 -8.80
CA VAL A 68 3.56 -3.98 -9.69
C VAL A 68 4.90 -4.54 -9.20
N GLY A 69 5.79 -3.67 -8.68
CA GLY A 69 7.06 -4.11 -8.09
C GLY A 69 6.94 -4.79 -6.72
N LEU A 70 5.79 -4.69 -6.04
CA LEU A 70 5.52 -5.39 -4.79
C LEU A 70 5.03 -6.83 -5.04
N PHE A 71 4.29 -7.03 -6.13
CA PHE A 71 3.82 -8.32 -6.61
C PHE A 71 4.71 -8.89 -7.71
N ASP A 72 6.03 -8.65 -7.64
CA ASP A 72 6.96 -9.51 -8.37
C ASP A 72 6.89 -10.90 -7.70
N LEU A 73 5.81 -11.59 -8.05
CA LEU A 73 5.43 -12.94 -7.66
C LEU A 73 6.64 -13.78 -7.99
N SER A 74 7.38 -14.13 -6.96
CA SER A 74 8.62 -14.90 -7.04
C SER A 74 8.58 -15.93 -8.16
N GLY A 75 9.30 -15.64 -9.25
CA GLY A 75 9.77 -16.62 -10.23
C GLY A 75 9.20 -16.52 -11.65
N GLY A 76 9.75 -15.63 -12.49
CA GLY A 76 10.01 -15.96 -13.90
C GLY A 76 9.07 -15.43 -15.00
N ALA A 77 7.87 -14.95 -14.70
CA ALA A 77 6.90 -14.65 -15.77
C ALA A 77 7.10 -13.30 -16.49
N LEU A 78 7.75 -12.29 -15.87
CA LEU A 78 7.87 -10.96 -16.47
C LEU A 78 9.12 -10.76 -17.34
N ARG A 79 10.15 -11.63 -17.24
CA ARG A 79 11.36 -11.54 -18.09
C ARG A 79 11.13 -11.98 -19.54
N ALA A 80 10.23 -12.95 -19.77
CA ALA A 80 10.03 -13.56 -21.08
C ALA A 80 9.43 -12.61 -22.13
N VAL A 81 8.73 -11.55 -21.72
CA VAL A 81 8.07 -10.63 -22.67
C VAL A 81 9.05 -9.57 -23.19
N THR A 82 10.11 -9.28 -22.44
CA THR A 82 11.15 -8.30 -22.84
C THR A 82 12.26 -8.90 -23.69
N GLU A 83 12.51 -10.21 -23.60
CA GLU A 83 13.54 -10.89 -24.42
C GLU A 83 13.03 -11.32 -25.82
N ALA A 84 11.71 -11.45 -26.01
CA ALA A 84 11.12 -11.76 -27.32
C ALA A 84 10.96 -10.53 -28.24
N ALA A 85 11.37 -9.35 -27.77
CA ALA A 85 11.29 -8.08 -28.51
C ALA A 85 12.66 -7.55 -28.95
N GLN A 86 13.70 -8.40 -28.92
CA GLN A 86 15.01 -8.15 -29.53
C GLN A 86 15.25 -9.10 -30.70
#